data_AF-A0A2E6VUC2-F1
#
_entry.id   AF-A0A2E6VUC2-F1
#
_cell.length_a   1.000
_cell.length_b   1.000
_cell.length_c   1.000
_cell.angle_alpha   90.00
_cell.angle_beta   90.00
_cell.angle_gamma   90.00
#
_symmetry.space_group_name_H-M   'P 1'
#
loop_
_entity.id
_entity.type
_entity.pdbx_description
1 polymer ?
#
loop_
_entity_poly.entity_id
_entity_poly.type
_entity_poly.pdbx_seq_one_letter_code
_entity_poly.pdbx_strand_id
1 'polypeptide(L)'
;MNADHCEDDELCVNNDCRFSCADNPNACENGQYCDAATDTCVDCLEDEQCELGNICENNDCVEGCRTDRDCPSDLLCLDGTCIEGCIEDSDCPLSTFCYENQCTPGCNDDDSRCPENETCEDDVCRFSCDSDEECGEGKLCIETECVAGCRNDDDCGGWTPTCDTSVTPGVCRAGCWNGGCWGDQICNDDNLCVDCVENGDCQNGYSCVDYYCEIDEPLGLCEECRDSRDCGEDNLCLSFGGGWWGGEQFCAKACSLTNDDCPNGYACRQKESVDDLIGAQCVPYTNGGDVPDDDEEVEPYGEISCAAHTEFLENKQCGRREGGGGGPGGGGNWVQCAEGAICSGWGIASTLGEDEDFEDNYTCSIFCAEDSDCPGDDSFCEEIPDDDIGCDEPPCAHGSRCAPNQ
;
A
#
# COMPACT_ATOMS: atom_id res chain seq x y z
N MET A 1 -49.18 37.07 58.67
CA MET A 1 -47.96 36.42 58.15
C MET A 1 -47.66 37.07 56.81
N ASN A 2 -46.41 37.44 56.54
CA ASN A 2 -46.02 37.93 55.20
C ASN A 2 -45.74 36.72 54.29
N ALA A 3 -45.65 36.95 52.98
CA ALA A 3 -45.41 35.91 51.97
C ALA A 3 -44.15 35.06 52.25
N ASP A 4 -43.15 35.62 52.94
CA ASP A 4 -41.87 34.97 53.25
C ASP A 4 -41.93 33.87 54.35
N HIS A 5 -43.13 33.42 54.75
CA HIS A 5 -43.32 32.41 55.82
C HIS A 5 -44.06 31.14 55.38
N CYS A 6 -44.54 31.06 54.14
CA CYS A 6 -45.11 29.83 53.60
C CYS A 6 -44.02 28.99 52.91
N GLU A 7 -44.22 27.68 52.83
CA GLU A 7 -43.33 26.79 52.06
C GLU A 7 -43.44 27.11 50.56
N ASP A 8 -42.43 26.71 49.77
CA ASP A 8 -42.33 27.10 48.35
C ASP A 8 -43.52 26.59 47.51
N ASP A 9 -44.22 25.56 47.99
CA ASP A 9 -45.42 24.96 47.39
C ASP A 9 -46.74 25.60 47.83
N GLU A 10 -46.73 26.59 48.73
CA GLU A 10 -47.93 27.21 49.30
C GLU A 10 -48.08 28.71 48.98
N LEU A 11 -49.33 29.15 48.81
CA LEU A 11 -49.66 30.56 48.64
C LEU A 11 -50.23 31.16 49.94
N CYS A 12 -49.77 32.35 50.34
CA CYS A 12 -50.31 33.06 51.49
C CYS A 12 -51.64 33.75 51.15
N VAL A 13 -52.76 33.16 51.58
CA VAL A 13 -54.12 33.70 51.41
C VAL A 13 -54.70 34.09 52.76
N ASN A 14 -54.98 35.39 52.97
CA ASN A 14 -55.57 35.91 54.21
C ASN A 14 -54.79 35.60 55.50
N ASN A 15 -53.45 35.48 55.42
CA ASN A 15 -52.54 35.04 56.49
C ASN A 15 -52.53 33.53 56.80
N ASP A 16 -53.18 32.71 55.98
CA ASP A 16 -53.07 31.25 56.02
C ASP A 16 -52.31 30.77 54.78
N CYS A 17 -51.36 29.87 54.95
CA CYS A 17 -50.71 29.20 53.82
C CYS A 17 -51.66 28.13 53.27
N ARG A 18 -51.85 28.10 51.95
CA ARG A 18 -52.69 27.13 51.26
C ARG A 18 -51.99 26.66 50.01
N PHE A 19 -51.92 25.35 49.84
CA PHE A 19 -51.54 24.75 48.57
C PHE A 19 -52.54 25.13 47.46
N SER A 20 -52.01 25.51 46.30
CA SER A 20 -52.73 25.61 45.03
C SER A 20 -51.70 25.67 43.91
N CYS A 21 -51.72 24.70 43.02
CA CYS A 21 -50.79 24.70 41.89
C CYS A 21 -51.30 25.57 40.73
N ALA A 22 -52.62 25.82 40.66
CA ALA A 22 -53.20 26.70 39.65
C ALA A 22 -52.77 28.17 39.86
N ASP A 23 -52.60 28.58 41.12
CA ASP A 23 -52.23 29.95 41.50
C ASP A 23 -50.73 30.10 41.86
N ASN A 24 -50.01 29.01 42.16
CA ASN A 24 -48.57 29.01 42.42
C ASN A 24 -47.81 28.11 41.41
N PRO A 25 -47.01 28.68 40.48
CA PRO A 25 -46.30 27.92 39.45
C PRO A 25 -45.16 27.04 39.98
N ASN A 26 -44.74 27.21 41.24
CA ASN A 26 -43.71 26.40 41.88
C ASN A 26 -44.29 25.30 42.77
N ALA A 27 -45.62 25.13 42.83
CA ALA A 27 -46.24 24.18 43.74
C ALA A 27 -46.02 22.71 43.37
N CYS A 28 -45.72 22.43 42.10
CA CYS A 28 -45.41 21.07 41.65
C CYS A 28 -43.89 20.92 41.51
N GLU A 29 -43.33 20.03 42.31
CA GLU A 29 -41.91 19.71 42.32
C GLU A 29 -41.63 18.38 41.60
N ASN A 30 -40.35 18.02 41.42
CA ASN A 30 -39.93 16.74 40.85
C ASN A 30 -40.45 16.43 39.44
N GLY A 31 -40.71 17.45 38.62
CA GLY A 31 -41.18 17.30 37.24
C GLY A 31 -42.68 17.06 37.11
N GLN A 32 -43.46 17.22 38.18
CA GLN A 32 -44.92 17.12 38.14
C GLN A 32 -45.58 18.34 37.50
N TYR A 33 -46.77 18.13 36.95
CA TYR A 33 -47.57 19.13 36.25
C TYR A 33 -48.84 19.44 37.06
N CYS A 34 -49.33 20.66 36.98
CA CYS A 34 -50.57 21.04 37.67
C CYS A 34 -51.79 20.68 36.83
N ASP A 35 -52.64 19.77 37.32
CA ASP A 35 -54.01 19.64 36.82
C ASP A 35 -54.87 20.76 37.41
N ALA A 36 -55.04 21.84 36.65
CA ALA A 36 -55.82 23.00 37.06
C ALA A 36 -57.31 22.70 37.30
N ALA A 37 -57.84 21.56 36.81
CA ALA A 37 -59.23 21.18 37.06
C ALA A 37 -59.45 20.65 38.48
N THR A 38 -58.45 19.95 39.02
CA THR A 38 -58.51 19.33 40.36
C THR A 38 -57.67 20.09 41.39
N ASP A 39 -56.83 21.04 40.96
CA ASP A 39 -55.84 21.78 41.76
C ASP A 39 -54.89 20.82 42.49
N THR A 40 -54.40 19.81 41.76
CA THR A 40 -53.45 18.80 42.26
C THR A 40 -52.27 18.64 41.30
N CYS A 41 -51.10 18.30 41.86
CA CYS A 41 -49.93 17.93 41.07
C CYS A 41 -50.04 16.48 40.62
N VAL A 42 -49.82 16.27 39.33
CA VAL A 42 -49.91 14.99 38.63
C VAL A 42 -48.64 14.73 37.85
N ASP A 43 -48.38 13.49 37.47
CA ASP A 43 -47.14 13.16 36.78
C ASP A 43 -47.17 13.61 35.31
N CYS A 44 -48.36 13.68 34.69
CA CYS A 44 -48.53 14.16 33.33
C CYS A 44 -49.95 14.67 33.03
N LEU A 45 -50.05 15.40 31.92
CA LEU A 45 -51.29 15.83 31.27
C LEU A 45 -51.35 15.43 29.79
N GLU A 46 -50.18 15.23 29.16
CA GLU A 46 -50.00 14.80 27.77
C GLU A 46 -48.80 13.84 27.66
N ASP A 47 -48.71 13.07 26.58
CA ASP A 47 -47.70 11.99 26.47
C ASP A 47 -46.27 12.53 26.41
N GLU A 48 -46.08 13.70 25.79
CA GLU A 48 -44.78 14.35 25.64
C GLU A 48 -44.12 14.76 26.98
N GLN A 49 -44.89 14.70 28.07
CA GLN A 49 -44.43 14.98 29.43
C GLN A 49 -43.86 13.74 30.13
N CYS A 50 -44.11 12.55 29.59
CA CYS A 50 -43.55 11.30 30.08
C CYS A 50 -42.21 10.99 29.39
N GLU A 51 -41.35 10.21 30.06
CA GLU A 51 -40.14 9.67 29.43
C GLU A 51 -40.51 8.70 28.31
N LEU A 52 -39.69 8.61 27.25
CA LEU A 52 -39.88 7.65 26.15
C LEU A 52 -40.06 6.23 26.69
N GLY A 53 -41.06 5.53 26.16
CA GLY A 53 -41.54 4.23 26.64
C GLY A 53 -42.73 4.34 27.60
N ASN A 54 -43.16 5.55 27.96
CA ASN A 54 -44.34 5.80 28.77
C ASN A 54 -45.29 6.79 28.08
N ILE A 55 -46.59 6.65 28.36
CA ILE A 55 -47.65 7.54 27.90
C ILE A 55 -48.43 8.07 29.10
N CYS A 56 -49.11 9.20 28.91
CA CYS A 56 -49.97 9.74 29.93
C CYS A 56 -51.32 9.04 29.91
N GLU A 57 -51.64 8.33 31.00
CA GLU A 57 -52.94 7.70 31.19
C GLU A 57 -53.45 7.95 32.61
N ASN A 58 -54.64 8.55 32.73
CA ASN A 58 -55.24 8.92 34.00
C ASN A 58 -54.31 9.75 34.92
N ASN A 59 -53.56 10.69 34.32
CA ASN A 59 -52.64 11.59 35.02
C ASN A 59 -51.36 10.95 35.59
N ASP A 60 -51.13 9.67 35.30
CA ASP A 60 -49.90 8.95 35.64
C ASP A 60 -49.14 8.58 34.35
N CYS A 61 -47.81 8.67 34.38
CA CYS A 61 -46.97 8.12 33.32
C CYS A 61 -46.89 6.61 33.47
N VAL A 62 -47.47 5.88 32.52
CA VAL A 62 -47.52 4.41 32.50
C VAL A 62 -46.79 3.88 31.27
N GLU A 63 -46.19 2.70 31.38
CA GLU A 63 -45.49 2.05 30.26
C GLU A 63 -46.44 1.85 29.06
N GLY A 64 -46.01 2.31 27.88
CA GLY A 64 -46.77 2.18 26.65
C GLY A 64 -46.39 3.20 25.59
N CYS A 65 -47.10 3.15 24.47
CA CYS A 65 -46.90 4.04 23.32
C CYS A 65 -48.21 4.27 22.57
N ARG A 66 -48.30 5.35 21.78
CA ARG A 66 -49.38 5.57 20.80
C ARG A 66 -48.85 5.69 19.38
N THR A 67 -47.58 6.05 19.24
CA THR A 67 -46.82 6.22 18.00
C THR A 67 -45.37 5.80 18.23
N ASP A 68 -44.62 5.53 17.16
CA ASP A 68 -43.19 5.13 17.25
C ASP A 68 -42.32 6.20 17.94
N ARG A 69 -42.74 7.48 17.85
CA ARG A 69 -42.10 8.60 18.56
C ARG A 69 -42.11 8.41 20.08
N ASP A 70 -43.11 7.71 20.61
CA ASP A 70 -43.24 7.51 22.06
C ASP A 70 -42.32 6.39 22.56
N CYS A 71 -41.67 5.64 21.65
CA CYS A 71 -40.75 4.56 22.00
C CYS A 71 -39.28 5.03 22.05
N PRO A 72 -38.46 4.46 22.96
CA PRO A 72 -37.05 4.79 23.02
C PRO A 72 -36.29 4.11 21.88
N SER A 73 -35.30 4.79 21.30
CA SER A 73 -34.50 4.29 20.16
C SER A 73 -35.35 4.04 18.90
N ASP A 74 -34.88 3.21 17.97
CA ASP A 74 -35.60 2.84 16.74
C ASP A 74 -36.66 1.74 16.98
N LEU A 75 -37.30 1.73 18.16
CA LEU A 75 -38.38 0.80 18.49
C LEU A 75 -39.71 1.28 17.90
N LEU A 76 -40.58 0.33 17.56
CA LEU A 76 -41.86 0.61 16.92
C LEU A 76 -43.02 0.40 17.90
N CYS A 77 -44.06 1.21 17.77
CA CYS A 77 -45.24 1.10 18.60
C CYS A 77 -46.26 0.13 18.00
N LEU A 78 -46.34 -1.08 18.56
CA LEU A 78 -47.34 -2.08 18.17
C LEU A 78 -48.28 -2.39 19.33
N ASP A 79 -49.59 -2.19 19.11
CA ASP A 79 -50.65 -2.47 20.08
C ASP A 79 -50.41 -1.86 21.48
N GLY A 80 -49.81 -0.67 21.52
CA GLY A 80 -49.53 0.08 22.74
C GLY A 80 -48.26 -0.34 23.48
N THR A 81 -47.44 -1.22 22.88
CA THR A 81 -46.15 -1.64 23.43
C THR A 81 -45.02 -1.33 22.45
N CYS A 82 -43.89 -0.86 22.95
CA CYS A 82 -42.69 -0.68 22.14
C CYS A 82 -42.04 -2.04 21.86
N ILE A 83 -41.88 -2.37 20.58
CA ILE A 83 -41.28 -3.63 20.12
C ILE A 83 -40.00 -3.38 19.33
N GLU A 84 -39.08 -4.34 19.39
CA GLU A 84 -37.95 -4.43 18.47
C GLU A 84 -38.38 -5.11 17.16
N GLY A 85 -37.79 -4.70 16.04
CA GLY A 85 -37.98 -5.35 14.75
C GLY A 85 -38.79 -4.50 13.78
N CYS A 86 -39.93 -5.01 13.32
CA CYS A 86 -40.71 -4.41 12.23
C CYS A 86 -42.22 -4.59 12.44
N ILE A 87 -43.01 -3.74 11.79
CA ILE A 87 -44.47 -3.86 11.64
C ILE A 87 -44.82 -4.03 10.16
N GLU A 88 -44.07 -3.38 9.27
CA GLU A 88 -44.17 -3.47 7.82
C GLU A 88 -42.79 -3.64 7.16
N ASP A 89 -42.77 -4.03 5.89
CA ASP A 89 -41.51 -4.35 5.19
C ASP A 89 -40.59 -3.12 5.07
N SER A 90 -41.14 -1.91 5.01
CA SER A 90 -40.40 -0.64 5.00
C SER A 90 -39.56 -0.40 6.26
N ASP A 91 -39.92 -1.01 7.38
CA ASP A 91 -39.18 -0.91 8.64
C ASP A 91 -37.85 -1.69 8.58
N CYS A 92 -37.76 -2.62 7.63
CA CYS A 92 -36.59 -3.47 7.45
C CYS A 92 -35.60 -2.87 6.44
N PRO A 93 -34.29 -3.19 6.54
CA PRO A 93 -33.31 -2.86 5.51
C PRO A 93 -33.57 -3.65 4.20
N LEU A 94 -33.10 -3.15 3.06
CA LEU A 94 -33.20 -3.85 1.78
C LEU A 94 -32.67 -5.30 1.87
N SER A 95 -33.21 -6.17 1.01
CA SER A 95 -33.02 -7.62 1.02
C SER A 95 -33.55 -8.33 2.27
N THR A 96 -34.39 -7.65 3.05
CA THR A 96 -35.17 -8.25 4.14
C THR A 96 -36.61 -7.74 4.13
N PHE A 97 -37.53 -8.50 4.72
CA PHE A 97 -38.95 -8.16 4.85
C PHE A 97 -39.48 -8.55 6.23
N CYS A 98 -40.61 -7.97 6.62
CA CYS A 98 -41.17 -8.17 7.94
C CYS A 98 -41.98 -9.47 8.03
N TYR A 99 -41.54 -10.37 8.90
CA TYR A 99 -42.24 -11.61 9.20
C TYR A 99 -42.25 -11.86 10.71
N GLU A 100 -43.45 -11.99 11.28
CA GLU A 100 -43.65 -12.18 12.73
C GLU A 100 -42.88 -11.14 13.58
N ASN A 101 -42.94 -9.87 13.17
CA ASN A 101 -42.27 -8.72 13.77
C ASN A 101 -40.72 -8.77 13.74
N GLN A 102 -40.13 -9.61 12.87
CA GLN A 102 -38.69 -9.67 12.67
C GLN A 102 -38.34 -9.47 11.20
N CYS A 103 -37.24 -8.75 10.93
CA CYS A 103 -36.71 -8.63 9.60
C CYS A 103 -36.06 -9.96 9.18
N THR A 104 -36.68 -10.62 8.22
CA THR A 104 -36.23 -11.90 7.66
C THR A 104 -35.60 -11.69 6.29
N PRO A 105 -34.52 -12.41 5.93
CA PRO A 105 -33.93 -12.30 4.60
C PRO A 105 -34.92 -12.63 3.49
N GLY A 106 -34.96 -11.80 2.46
CA GLY A 106 -35.84 -11.97 1.30
C GLY A 106 -36.59 -10.70 0.92
N CYS A 107 -37.60 -10.84 0.07
CA CYS A 107 -38.34 -9.72 -0.50
C CYS A 107 -39.86 -9.89 -0.53
N ASN A 108 -40.41 -11.07 -0.17
CA ASN A 108 -41.86 -11.29 -0.04
C ASN A 108 -42.69 -10.83 -1.25
N ASP A 109 -42.25 -11.23 -2.44
CA ASP A 109 -42.82 -10.82 -3.74
C ASP A 109 -42.85 -9.28 -3.99
N ASP A 110 -42.04 -8.48 -3.27
CA ASP A 110 -41.95 -7.03 -3.43
C ASP A 110 -40.57 -6.60 -3.94
N ASP A 111 -40.50 -6.20 -5.22
CA ASP A 111 -39.29 -5.72 -5.88
C ASP A 111 -38.69 -4.47 -5.21
N SER A 112 -39.51 -3.66 -4.53
CA SER A 112 -39.02 -2.47 -3.82
C SER A 112 -38.15 -2.81 -2.59
N ARG A 113 -38.19 -4.08 -2.16
CA ARG A 113 -37.34 -4.62 -1.11
C ARG A 113 -35.97 -5.04 -1.63
N CYS A 114 -35.78 -5.10 -2.94
CA CYS A 114 -34.51 -5.47 -3.53
C CYS A 114 -33.65 -4.23 -3.85
N PRO A 115 -32.31 -4.36 -3.74
CA PRO A 115 -31.37 -3.38 -4.25
C PRO A 115 -31.62 -3.01 -5.72
N GLU A 116 -30.99 -1.93 -6.16
CA GLU A 116 -31.03 -1.52 -7.56
C GLU A 116 -30.59 -2.66 -8.49
N ASN A 117 -31.34 -2.87 -9.58
CA ASN A 117 -31.15 -3.95 -10.56
C ASN A 117 -31.32 -5.37 -9.99
N GLU A 118 -32.10 -5.52 -8.91
CA GLU A 118 -32.56 -6.81 -8.42
C GLU A 118 -34.10 -6.89 -8.46
N THR A 119 -34.62 -8.07 -8.80
CA THR A 119 -36.06 -8.37 -8.83
C THR A 119 -36.34 -9.47 -7.81
N CYS A 120 -37.52 -9.44 -7.19
CA CYS A 120 -37.93 -10.45 -6.24
C CYS A 120 -38.39 -11.72 -6.98
N GLU A 121 -37.60 -12.79 -6.88
CA GLU A 121 -37.92 -14.09 -7.46
C GLU A 121 -37.84 -15.20 -6.40
N ASP A 122 -38.98 -15.86 -6.13
CA ASP A 122 -39.10 -16.90 -5.10
C ASP A 122 -38.64 -16.41 -3.71
N ASP A 123 -39.08 -15.22 -3.30
CA ASP A 123 -38.67 -14.52 -2.06
C ASP A 123 -37.18 -14.18 -1.96
N VAL A 124 -36.43 -14.29 -3.07
CA VAL A 124 -35.00 -13.96 -3.11
C VAL A 124 -34.79 -12.83 -4.11
N CYS A 125 -34.09 -11.77 -3.68
CA CYS A 125 -33.63 -10.75 -4.60
C CYS A 125 -32.58 -11.35 -5.54
N ARG A 126 -32.91 -11.39 -6.83
CA ARG A 126 -32.01 -11.86 -7.88
C ARG A 126 -31.65 -10.70 -8.76
N PHE A 127 -30.37 -10.58 -9.03
CA PHE A 127 -29.87 -9.62 -10.01
C PHE A 127 -30.51 -9.90 -11.37
N SER A 128 -31.03 -8.85 -11.99
CA SER A 128 -31.55 -8.85 -13.35
C SER A 128 -30.99 -7.62 -14.04
N CYS A 129 -30.52 -7.78 -15.28
CA CYS A 129 -30.14 -6.65 -16.11
C CYS A 129 -31.23 -6.30 -17.12
N ASP A 130 -31.38 -5.01 -17.42
CA ASP A 130 -32.18 -4.50 -18.54
C ASP A 130 -31.30 -3.90 -19.66
N SER A 131 -30.04 -3.62 -19.35
CA SER A 131 -29.06 -3.03 -20.26
C SER A 131 -27.64 -3.58 -20.02
N ASP A 132 -26.76 -3.47 -21.02
CA ASP A 132 -25.39 -4.01 -20.90
C ASP A 132 -24.57 -3.24 -19.86
N GLU A 133 -24.87 -1.95 -19.70
CA GLU A 133 -24.21 -1.04 -18.76
C GLU A 133 -24.34 -1.51 -17.30
N GLU A 134 -25.41 -2.24 -16.97
CA GLU A 134 -25.65 -2.79 -15.63
C GLU A 134 -24.79 -4.02 -15.33
N CYS A 135 -24.26 -4.69 -16.35
CA CYS A 135 -23.43 -5.88 -16.20
C CYS A 135 -21.96 -5.60 -15.93
N GLY A 136 -21.54 -4.34 -16.12
CA GLY A 136 -20.14 -3.94 -16.07
C GLY A 136 -19.33 -4.46 -17.27
N GLU A 137 -18.05 -4.15 -17.25
CA GLU A 137 -17.14 -4.36 -18.38
C GLU A 137 -16.98 -5.85 -18.76
N GLY A 138 -16.94 -6.11 -20.06
CA GLY A 138 -16.76 -7.43 -20.66
C GLY A 138 -17.97 -8.36 -20.54
N LYS A 139 -19.15 -7.82 -20.21
CA LYS A 139 -20.39 -8.58 -20.05
C LYS A 139 -21.55 -7.89 -20.76
N LEU A 140 -22.47 -8.71 -21.26
CA LEU A 140 -23.70 -8.26 -21.92
C LEU A 140 -24.90 -8.71 -21.11
N CYS A 141 -25.95 -7.89 -21.18
CA CYS A 141 -27.25 -8.30 -20.71
C CYS A 141 -27.95 -9.16 -21.77
N ILE A 142 -28.14 -10.44 -21.46
CA ILE A 142 -28.82 -11.40 -22.33
C ILE A 142 -29.84 -12.15 -21.49
N GLU A 143 -31.12 -12.04 -21.84
CA GLU A 143 -32.22 -12.72 -21.14
C GLU A 143 -32.16 -12.47 -19.62
N THR A 144 -32.01 -11.21 -19.21
CA THR A 144 -31.89 -10.76 -17.80
C THR A 144 -30.64 -11.23 -17.05
N GLU A 145 -29.74 -11.98 -17.69
CA GLU A 145 -28.49 -12.44 -17.11
C GLU A 145 -27.27 -11.73 -17.70
N CYS A 146 -26.29 -11.43 -16.86
CA CYS A 146 -24.99 -10.93 -17.31
C CYS A 146 -24.10 -12.08 -17.79
N VAL A 147 -23.94 -12.18 -19.10
CA VAL A 147 -23.11 -13.19 -19.75
C VAL A 147 -21.83 -12.53 -20.25
N ALA A 148 -20.69 -13.21 -20.12
CA ALA A 148 -19.43 -12.71 -20.67
C ALA A 148 -19.56 -12.47 -22.19
N GLY A 149 -19.20 -11.27 -22.64
CA GLY A 149 -19.13 -10.93 -24.04
C GLY A 149 -19.16 -9.44 -24.34
N CYS A 150 -19.25 -9.12 -25.63
CA CYS A 150 -19.29 -7.76 -26.15
C CYS A 150 -20.12 -7.68 -27.45
N ARG A 151 -20.67 -6.50 -27.74
CA ARG A 151 -21.31 -6.11 -29.01
C ARG A 151 -20.42 -5.16 -29.80
N ASN A 152 -19.61 -4.36 -29.10
CA ASN A 152 -18.67 -3.40 -29.64
C ASN A 152 -17.48 -3.20 -28.68
N ASP A 153 -16.47 -2.44 -29.11
CA ASP A 153 -15.22 -2.27 -28.35
C ASP A 153 -15.43 -1.57 -26.99
N ASP A 154 -16.41 -0.66 -26.88
CA ASP A 154 -16.68 0.07 -25.63
C ASP A 154 -17.14 -0.88 -24.50
N ASP A 155 -17.73 -2.03 -24.86
CA ASP A 155 -18.19 -3.04 -23.90
C ASP A 155 -17.01 -3.75 -23.20
N CYS A 156 -15.79 -3.63 -23.72
CA CYS A 156 -14.61 -4.34 -23.21
C CYS A 156 -13.83 -3.58 -22.13
N GLY A 157 -14.32 -2.43 -21.64
CA GLY A 157 -13.81 -1.80 -20.43
C GLY A 157 -12.43 -1.14 -20.54
N GLY A 158 -11.96 -0.82 -21.74
CA GLY A 158 -10.66 -0.18 -21.87
C GLY A 158 -10.28 0.25 -23.27
N TRP A 159 -9.07 0.81 -23.37
CA TRP A 159 -8.46 1.30 -24.62
C TRP A 159 -7.71 0.22 -25.40
N THR A 160 -7.58 -0.99 -24.82
CA THR A 160 -6.71 -2.08 -25.28
C THR A 160 -7.39 -3.44 -25.47
N PRO A 161 -8.67 -3.66 -25.08
CA PRO A 161 -9.40 -4.81 -25.57
C PRO A 161 -10.41 -4.42 -26.66
N THR A 162 -10.44 -5.19 -27.73
CA THR A 162 -11.37 -5.05 -28.86
C THR A 162 -12.40 -6.17 -28.82
N CYS A 163 -13.57 -5.90 -29.37
CA CYS A 163 -14.64 -6.87 -29.45
C CYS A 163 -14.52 -7.74 -30.70
N ASP A 164 -14.19 -9.02 -30.51
CA ASP A 164 -14.29 -10.00 -31.59
C ASP A 164 -15.76 -10.41 -31.78
N THR A 165 -16.41 -9.75 -32.74
CA THR A 165 -17.79 -10.02 -33.15
C THR A 165 -17.94 -11.20 -34.13
N SER A 166 -16.86 -11.93 -34.45
CA SER A 166 -16.94 -13.15 -35.27
C SER A 166 -17.58 -14.33 -34.53
N VAL A 167 -17.73 -14.21 -33.21
CA VAL A 167 -18.40 -15.16 -32.32
C VAL A 167 -19.61 -14.49 -31.65
N THR A 168 -20.56 -15.30 -31.15
CA THR A 168 -21.79 -14.80 -30.50
C THR A 168 -22.06 -15.58 -29.21
N PRO A 169 -22.07 -14.93 -28.02
CA PRO A 169 -21.74 -13.52 -27.78
C PRO A 169 -20.31 -13.16 -28.26
N GLY A 170 -20.08 -11.89 -28.64
CA GLY A 170 -18.74 -11.44 -29.01
C GLY A 170 -17.78 -11.60 -27.83
N VAL A 171 -16.47 -11.68 -28.08
CA VAL A 171 -15.48 -11.89 -27.01
C VAL A 171 -14.47 -10.76 -27.00
N CYS A 172 -14.25 -10.16 -25.83
CA CYS A 172 -13.20 -9.17 -25.63
C CYS A 172 -11.82 -9.83 -25.75
N ARG A 173 -10.98 -9.32 -26.65
CA ARG A 173 -9.60 -9.76 -26.84
C ARG A 173 -8.67 -8.58 -26.69
N ALA A 174 -7.48 -8.81 -26.13
CA ALA A 174 -6.41 -7.82 -26.21
C ALA A 174 -6.17 -7.43 -27.67
N GLY A 175 -6.18 -6.13 -27.96
CA GLY A 175 -5.90 -5.58 -29.26
C GLY A 175 -5.98 -4.06 -29.33
N CYS A 176 -5.50 -3.48 -30.42
CA CYS A 176 -5.39 -2.03 -30.54
C CYS A 176 -6.75 -1.39 -30.84
N TRP A 177 -7.08 -0.30 -30.13
CA TRP A 177 -8.26 0.49 -30.48
C TRP A 177 -7.90 1.59 -31.49
N ASN A 178 -8.48 1.52 -32.69
CA ASN A 178 -8.27 2.51 -33.76
C ASN A 178 -6.78 2.73 -34.13
N GLY A 179 -5.97 1.65 -34.04
CA GLY A 179 -4.52 1.68 -34.27
C GLY A 179 -3.70 2.26 -33.11
N GLY A 180 -4.32 2.55 -31.97
CA GLY A 180 -3.66 3.04 -30.76
C GLY A 180 -3.45 1.93 -29.72
N CYS A 181 -2.35 2.07 -28.97
CA CYS A 181 -2.00 1.24 -27.83
C CYS A 181 -1.67 2.12 -26.62
N TRP A 182 -1.62 1.53 -25.42
CA TRP A 182 -1.29 2.27 -24.20
C TRP A 182 0.22 2.45 -24.05
N GLY A 183 0.65 3.64 -23.62
CA GLY A 183 2.07 3.98 -23.52
C GLY A 183 2.74 4.09 -24.88
N ASP A 184 4.01 3.68 -24.94
CA ASP A 184 4.84 3.74 -26.16
C ASP A 184 4.71 2.49 -27.05
N GLN A 185 3.68 1.66 -26.81
CA GLN A 185 3.44 0.44 -27.58
C GLN A 185 2.91 0.73 -28.99
N ILE A 186 3.22 -0.18 -29.90
CA ILE A 186 2.87 -0.12 -31.32
C ILE A 186 1.78 -1.15 -31.62
N CYS A 187 0.81 -0.76 -32.44
CA CYS A 187 -0.15 -1.69 -32.97
C CYS A 187 0.44 -2.46 -34.16
N ASN A 188 0.60 -3.78 -34.03
CA ASN A 188 1.07 -4.61 -35.14
C ASN A 188 -0.06 -4.95 -36.14
N ASP A 189 0.30 -5.59 -37.26
CA ASP A 189 -0.65 -5.97 -38.32
C ASP A 189 -1.73 -6.97 -37.87
N ASP A 190 -1.50 -7.70 -36.77
CA ASP A 190 -2.47 -8.62 -36.15
C ASP A 190 -3.41 -7.91 -35.15
N ASN A 191 -3.36 -6.59 -35.07
CA ASN A 191 -4.05 -5.74 -34.10
C ASN A 191 -3.68 -6.04 -32.65
N LEU A 192 -2.45 -6.48 -32.37
CA LEU A 192 -1.92 -6.64 -31.01
C LEU A 192 -1.05 -5.44 -30.63
N CYS A 193 -1.17 -5.00 -29.38
CA CYS A 193 -0.25 -4.03 -28.80
C CYS A 193 1.05 -4.71 -28.40
N VAL A 194 2.13 -4.29 -29.04
CA VAL A 194 3.48 -4.84 -28.88
C VAL A 194 4.49 -3.74 -28.61
N ASP A 195 5.67 -4.07 -28.10
CA ASP A 195 6.69 -3.06 -27.83
C ASP A 195 7.44 -2.62 -29.10
N CYS A 196 7.56 -3.52 -30.09
CA CYS A 196 8.23 -3.24 -31.35
C CYS A 196 7.72 -4.09 -32.51
N VAL A 197 7.89 -3.59 -33.74
CA VAL A 197 7.71 -4.34 -35.00
C VAL A 197 9.03 -4.43 -35.77
N GLU A 198 9.93 -3.46 -35.57
CA GLU A 198 11.30 -3.46 -36.08
C GLU A 198 12.29 -2.93 -35.03
N ASN A 199 13.59 -3.20 -35.21
CA ASN A 199 14.62 -2.75 -34.26
C ASN A 199 14.66 -1.22 -34.09
N GLY A 200 14.18 -0.47 -35.09
CA GLY A 200 14.11 1.00 -35.02
C GLY A 200 13.09 1.52 -34.00
N ASP A 201 12.17 0.66 -33.56
CA ASP A 201 11.18 0.98 -32.53
C ASP A 201 11.78 0.91 -31.11
N CYS A 202 12.92 0.24 -30.96
CA CYS A 202 13.60 0.05 -29.69
C CYS A 202 14.68 1.12 -29.45
N GLN A 203 14.95 1.41 -28.17
CA GLN A 203 16.06 2.27 -27.76
C GLN A 203 17.42 1.62 -28.08
N ASN A 204 18.48 2.43 -28.21
CA ASN A 204 19.85 1.91 -28.39
C ASN A 204 20.21 0.89 -27.29
N GLY A 205 20.73 -0.27 -27.72
CA GLY A 205 21.05 -1.41 -26.83
C GLY A 205 19.95 -2.46 -26.77
N TYR A 206 18.81 -2.24 -27.44
CA TYR A 206 17.70 -3.19 -27.52
C TYR A 206 17.40 -3.54 -28.98
N SER A 207 17.12 -4.83 -29.23
CA SER A 207 16.68 -5.37 -30.50
C SER A 207 15.25 -5.89 -30.41
N CYS A 208 14.52 -5.83 -31.51
CA CYS A 208 13.16 -6.34 -31.55
C CYS A 208 13.18 -7.86 -31.74
N VAL A 209 12.74 -8.60 -30.72
CA VAL A 209 12.67 -10.06 -30.70
C VAL A 209 11.26 -10.47 -30.28
N ASP A 210 10.57 -11.21 -31.16
CA ASP A 210 9.19 -11.67 -30.95
C ASP A 210 8.22 -10.58 -30.44
N TYR A 211 8.37 -9.38 -31.03
CA TYR A 211 7.58 -8.17 -30.72
C TYR A 211 7.85 -7.51 -29.36
N TYR A 212 8.92 -7.93 -28.67
CA TYR A 212 9.45 -7.30 -27.48
C TYR A 212 10.81 -6.66 -27.76
N CYS A 213 11.05 -5.47 -27.18
CA CYS A 213 12.39 -4.92 -27.16
C CYS A 213 13.21 -5.69 -26.11
N GLU A 214 14.09 -6.57 -26.57
CA GLU A 214 15.01 -7.32 -25.74
C GLU A 214 16.39 -6.67 -25.77
N ILE A 215 17.09 -6.68 -24.64
CA ILE A 215 18.44 -6.13 -24.57
C ILE A 215 19.44 -7.01 -25.35
N ASP A 216 20.38 -6.40 -26.07
CA ASP A 216 21.37 -7.12 -26.88
C ASP A 216 22.36 -7.95 -26.02
N GLU A 217 22.64 -7.49 -24.80
CA GLU A 217 23.50 -8.11 -23.79
C GLU A 217 22.84 -7.92 -22.41
N PRO A 218 22.72 -8.96 -21.56
CA PRO A 218 22.04 -8.84 -20.27
C PRO A 218 22.75 -7.86 -19.33
N LEU A 219 21.98 -7.05 -18.62
CA LEU A 219 22.45 -6.10 -17.61
C LEU A 219 23.07 -6.80 -16.40
N GLY A 220 24.12 -6.19 -15.85
CA GLY A 220 24.73 -6.59 -14.59
C GLY A 220 23.89 -6.20 -13.36
N LEU A 221 24.28 -6.66 -12.18
CA LEU A 221 23.66 -6.22 -10.93
C LEU A 221 23.86 -4.72 -10.71
N CYS A 222 22.84 -4.06 -10.16
CA CYS A 222 22.78 -2.62 -9.93
C CYS A 222 22.83 -1.73 -11.19
N GLU A 223 22.54 -2.28 -12.36
CA GLU A 223 22.23 -1.50 -13.57
C GLU A 223 20.73 -1.22 -13.67
N GLU A 224 20.36 -0.06 -14.24
CA GLU A 224 18.97 0.37 -14.37
C GLU A 224 18.23 -0.51 -15.37
N CYS A 225 17.11 -1.09 -14.95
CA CYS A 225 16.32 -2.03 -15.75
C CYS A 225 14.87 -1.56 -15.87
N ARG A 226 14.19 -2.00 -16.92
CA ARG A 226 12.76 -1.79 -17.12
C ARG A 226 11.95 -2.99 -16.65
N ASP A 227 12.44 -4.19 -16.92
CA ASP A 227 11.85 -5.42 -16.42
C ASP A 227 12.89 -6.54 -16.21
N SER A 228 12.44 -7.66 -15.64
CA SER A 228 13.36 -8.72 -15.21
C SER A 228 14.09 -9.42 -16.36
N ARG A 229 13.62 -9.26 -17.61
CA ARG A 229 14.32 -9.81 -18.79
C ARG A 229 15.62 -9.08 -19.07
N ASP A 230 15.72 -7.82 -18.65
CA ASP A 230 16.94 -7.02 -18.86
C ASP A 230 18.11 -7.55 -18.02
N CYS A 231 17.85 -8.24 -16.91
CA CYS A 231 18.85 -8.58 -15.89
C CYS A 231 19.59 -9.90 -16.11
N GLY A 232 19.37 -10.59 -17.24
CA GLY A 232 19.92 -11.91 -17.50
C GLY A 232 19.23 -13.04 -16.71
N GLU A 233 19.68 -14.27 -16.93
CA GLU A 233 19.09 -15.46 -16.29
C GLU A 233 19.23 -15.37 -14.76
N ASP A 234 18.14 -15.69 -14.04
CA ASP A 234 18.04 -15.74 -12.57
C ASP A 234 18.09 -14.41 -11.79
N ASN A 235 18.10 -13.26 -12.47
CA ASN A 235 18.02 -11.94 -11.82
C ASN A 235 16.63 -11.29 -12.02
N LEU A 236 16.30 -10.35 -11.15
CA LEU A 236 15.02 -9.64 -11.12
C LEU A 236 15.24 -8.13 -11.20
N CYS A 237 14.36 -7.45 -11.93
CA CYS A 237 14.32 -5.99 -11.93
C CYS A 237 13.49 -5.50 -10.73
N LEU A 238 14.16 -4.99 -9.71
CA LEU A 238 13.55 -4.62 -8.44
C LEU A 238 13.59 -3.10 -8.24
N SER A 239 12.53 -2.55 -7.64
CA SER A 239 12.51 -1.13 -7.27
C SER A 239 13.19 -0.89 -5.92
N PHE A 240 14.18 0.00 -5.92
CA PHE A 240 14.95 0.38 -4.74
C PHE A 240 14.55 1.78 -4.28
N GLY A 241 13.62 1.86 -3.31
CA GLY A 241 13.34 3.08 -2.56
C GLY A 241 12.65 4.21 -3.35
N GLY A 242 11.40 4.51 -2.97
CA GLY A 242 10.71 5.71 -3.39
C GLY A 242 9.29 5.68 -2.84
N GLY A 243 8.84 6.79 -2.23
CA GLY A 243 7.43 6.95 -1.86
C GLY A 243 6.50 6.98 -3.09
N TRP A 244 5.35 7.62 -2.94
CA TRP A 244 4.22 7.67 -3.90
C TRP A 244 4.50 8.13 -5.36
N TRP A 245 5.77 8.31 -5.78
CA TRP A 245 6.18 8.84 -7.08
C TRP A 245 7.05 7.90 -7.93
N GLY A 246 7.15 6.61 -7.56
CA GLY A 246 7.93 5.61 -8.31
C GLY A 246 9.41 5.65 -7.94
N GLY A 247 9.97 4.49 -7.57
CA GLY A 247 11.40 4.34 -7.30
C GLY A 247 12.16 3.90 -8.54
N GLU A 248 13.45 4.21 -8.58
CA GLU A 248 14.40 3.71 -9.58
C GLU A 248 14.42 2.16 -9.55
N GLN A 249 14.52 1.54 -10.73
CA GLN A 249 14.49 0.09 -10.91
C GLN A 249 15.87 -0.41 -11.29
N PHE A 250 16.39 -1.39 -10.54
CA PHE A 250 17.72 -1.95 -10.80
C PHE A 250 17.71 -3.47 -10.79
N CYS A 251 18.62 -4.05 -11.56
CA CYS A 251 18.84 -5.49 -11.57
C CYS A 251 19.39 -5.97 -10.23
N ALA A 252 18.74 -6.98 -9.68
CA ALA A 252 19.05 -7.55 -8.39
C ALA A 252 18.95 -9.07 -8.43
N LYS A 253 19.72 -9.74 -7.58
CA LYS A 253 19.72 -11.19 -7.45
C LYS A 253 19.08 -11.60 -6.14
N ALA A 254 18.21 -12.60 -6.17
CA ALA A 254 17.69 -13.22 -4.95
C ALA A 254 18.77 -14.07 -4.27
N CYS A 255 18.73 -14.16 -2.94
CA CYS A 255 19.66 -14.97 -2.16
C CYS A 255 18.96 -15.67 -1.01
N SER A 256 19.51 -16.78 -0.55
CA SER A 256 18.90 -17.69 0.44
C SER A 256 19.30 -17.38 1.89
N LEU A 257 19.56 -16.10 2.19
CA LEU A 257 20.07 -15.57 3.47
C LEU A 257 21.58 -15.75 3.70
N THR A 258 22.27 -16.46 2.82
CA THR A 258 23.73 -16.62 2.85
C THR A 258 24.41 -15.77 1.77
N ASN A 259 25.61 -15.26 2.07
CA ASN A 259 26.40 -14.48 1.11
C ASN A 259 26.93 -15.31 -0.07
N ASP A 260 26.93 -16.65 0.03
CA ASP A 260 27.41 -17.56 -1.02
C ASP A 260 26.60 -17.47 -2.33
N ASP A 261 25.38 -16.95 -2.27
CA ASP A 261 24.52 -16.75 -3.46
C ASP A 261 24.84 -15.45 -4.21
N CYS A 262 25.54 -14.53 -3.55
CA CYS A 262 25.82 -13.19 -4.05
C CYS A 262 27.20 -13.10 -4.72
N PRO A 263 27.31 -12.39 -5.86
CA PRO A 263 28.60 -12.11 -6.47
C PRO A 263 29.53 -11.31 -5.54
N ASN A 264 30.84 -11.35 -5.82
CA ASN A 264 31.82 -10.59 -5.06
C ASN A 264 31.48 -9.09 -5.02
N GLY A 265 31.56 -8.49 -3.83
CA GLY A 265 31.16 -7.08 -3.59
C GLY A 265 29.69 -6.89 -3.18
N TYR A 266 28.91 -7.99 -3.11
CA TYR A 266 27.51 -7.99 -2.68
C TYR A 266 27.32 -8.89 -1.45
N ALA A 267 26.38 -8.52 -0.59
CA ALA A 267 25.97 -9.28 0.57
C ALA A 267 24.46 -9.55 0.52
N CYS A 268 24.05 -10.73 1.01
CA CYS A 268 22.64 -11.09 1.09
C CYS A 268 21.97 -10.34 2.23
N ARG A 269 20.88 -9.61 1.95
CA ARG A 269 20.11 -8.88 2.97
C ARG A 269 18.64 -9.21 2.88
N GLN A 270 18.04 -9.45 4.04
CA GLN A 270 16.59 -9.63 4.17
C GLN A 270 15.88 -8.30 3.95
N LYS A 271 14.80 -8.34 3.18
CA LYS A 271 13.84 -7.26 3.07
C LYS A 271 12.51 -7.80 3.58
N GLU A 272 12.05 -7.29 4.72
CA GLU A 272 10.70 -7.56 5.19
C GLU A 272 9.71 -7.05 4.13
N SER A 273 8.87 -7.93 3.59
CA SER A 273 7.76 -7.53 2.72
C SER A 273 6.45 -7.46 3.51
N VAL A 274 5.45 -6.85 2.89
CA VAL A 274 4.05 -6.90 3.36
C VAL A 274 3.61 -8.38 3.40
N ASP A 275 2.86 -8.77 4.44
CA ASP A 275 2.30 -10.12 4.67
C ASP A 275 3.27 -11.25 5.10
N ASP A 276 4.26 -10.96 5.95
CA ASP A 276 5.17 -11.94 6.57
C ASP A 276 6.04 -12.78 5.59
N LEU A 277 6.07 -12.41 4.31
CA LEU A 277 7.05 -12.95 3.37
C LEU A 277 8.41 -12.29 3.58
N ILE A 278 9.39 -13.08 4.02
CA ILE A 278 10.78 -12.64 4.13
C ILE A 278 11.50 -13.04 2.84
N GLY A 279 11.74 -12.05 1.97
CA GLY A 279 12.63 -12.20 0.82
C GLY A 279 14.03 -11.71 1.17
N ALA A 280 15.06 -12.21 0.49
CA ALA A 280 16.40 -11.63 0.58
C ALA A 280 17.02 -11.44 -0.80
N GLN A 281 17.84 -10.39 -0.88
CA GLN A 281 18.45 -9.95 -2.13
C GLN A 281 19.91 -9.56 -1.91
N CYS A 282 20.72 -9.73 -2.94
CA CYS A 282 22.08 -9.24 -2.98
C CYS A 282 22.07 -7.73 -3.10
N VAL A 283 22.55 -7.04 -2.06
CA VAL A 283 22.83 -5.61 -2.10
C VAL A 283 24.33 -5.40 -2.09
N PRO A 284 24.85 -4.33 -2.72
CA PRO A 284 26.26 -3.98 -2.59
C PRO A 284 26.62 -3.82 -1.10
N TYR A 285 27.88 -3.92 -0.70
CA TYR A 285 28.27 -3.68 0.69
C TYR A 285 29.60 -2.93 0.75
N THR A 286 29.61 -1.74 1.37
CA THR A 286 30.83 -0.96 1.62
C THR A 286 31.24 -1.20 3.07
N ASN A 287 32.38 -1.85 3.29
CA ASN A 287 32.65 -2.37 4.63
C ASN A 287 33.30 -1.33 5.56
N GLY A 288 32.58 -1.02 6.63
CA GLY A 288 33.04 -0.30 7.81
C GLY A 288 32.27 -0.65 9.09
N GLY A 289 31.48 -1.72 9.06
CA GLY A 289 30.82 -2.33 10.22
C GLY A 289 30.96 -3.85 10.11
N ASP A 290 31.16 -4.53 11.24
CA ASP A 290 31.36 -5.97 11.27
C ASP A 290 30.23 -6.71 10.52
N VAL A 291 30.57 -7.81 9.82
CA VAL A 291 29.57 -8.81 9.44
C VAL A 291 29.08 -9.41 10.76
N PRO A 292 27.83 -9.15 11.19
CA PRO A 292 27.36 -9.72 12.43
C PRO A 292 27.07 -11.20 12.18
N ASP A 293 27.49 -12.04 13.11
CA ASP A 293 27.03 -13.43 13.20
C ASP A 293 25.49 -13.46 13.21
N ASP A 294 24.89 -14.58 12.76
CA ASP A 294 23.45 -14.81 12.52
C ASP A 294 22.46 -14.42 13.66
N ASP A 295 22.95 -13.96 14.82
CA ASP A 295 22.20 -13.69 16.04
C ASP A 295 22.34 -12.25 16.62
N GLU A 296 22.98 -11.28 15.92
CA GLU A 296 23.13 -9.90 16.44
C GLU A 296 22.26 -8.88 15.67
N GLU A 297 21.42 -8.13 16.40
CA GLU A 297 20.63 -7.01 15.86
C GLU A 297 21.55 -5.98 15.20
N VAL A 298 21.53 -5.93 13.87
CA VAL A 298 22.22 -4.90 13.09
C VAL A 298 21.37 -3.63 13.10
N GLU A 299 21.82 -2.61 13.82
CA GLU A 299 21.23 -1.27 13.74
C GLU A 299 21.36 -0.72 12.30
N PRO A 300 20.30 -0.10 11.74
CA PRO A 300 20.19 0.20 10.33
C PRO A 300 20.89 1.53 10.02
N TYR A 301 22.21 1.54 9.88
CA TYR A 301 22.93 2.73 9.42
C TYR A 301 23.85 2.45 8.24
N GLY A 302 23.24 2.67 7.07
CA GLY A 302 23.84 2.80 5.76
C GLY A 302 22.76 2.46 4.74
N GLU A 303 22.20 3.44 4.04
CA GLU A 303 21.32 3.18 2.90
C GLU A 303 22.14 2.51 1.80
N ILE A 304 22.30 1.19 1.89
CA ILE A 304 23.00 0.47 0.84
C ILE A 304 21.99 0.12 -0.24
N SER A 305 21.86 1.05 -1.17
CA SER A 305 21.08 0.92 -2.40
C SER A 305 22.00 0.77 -3.59
N CYS A 306 21.48 0.24 -4.69
CA CYS A 306 22.20 0.28 -5.97
C CYS A 306 22.58 1.70 -6.38
N ALA A 307 21.74 2.70 -6.08
CA ALA A 307 22.04 4.12 -6.32
C ALA A 307 23.31 4.60 -5.59
N ALA A 308 23.49 4.25 -4.31
CA ALA A 308 24.69 4.61 -3.55
C ALA A 308 25.96 3.93 -4.08
N HIS A 309 25.81 2.72 -4.64
CA HIS A 309 26.92 1.98 -5.26
C HIS A 309 27.33 2.57 -6.61
N THR A 310 26.36 2.93 -7.46
CA THR A 310 26.63 3.57 -8.75
C THR A 310 27.33 4.91 -8.57
N GLU A 311 26.87 5.76 -7.65
CA GLU A 311 27.53 7.04 -7.33
C GLU A 311 28.97 6.85 -6.83
N PHE A 312 29.24 5.77 -6.07
CA PHE A 312 30.59 5.43 -5.63
C PHE A 312 31.51 5.01 -6.79
N LEU A 313 31.02 4.18 -7.71
CA LEU A 313 31.78 3.69 -8.86
C LEU A 313 32.10 4.80 -9.87
N GLU A 314 31.12 5.66 -10.19
CA GLU A 314 31.29 6.75 -11.14
C GLU A 314 32.33 7.77 -10.69
N ASN A 315 32.41 8.02 -9.38
CA ASN A 315 33.31 9.02 -8.83
C ASN A 315 34.76 8.54 -8.66
N LYS A 316 35.06 7.23 -8.79
CA LYS A 316 36.42 6.63 -8.66
C LYS A 316 37.26 7.16 -7.48
N GLN A 317 36.63 7.60 -6.39
CA GLN A 317 37.30 8.35 -5.33
C GLN A 317 37.68 7.43 -4.17
N CYS A 318 38.96 7.45 -3.79
CA CYS A 318 39.41 6.90 -2.53
C CYS A 318 38.95 7.83 -1.38
N GLY A 319 38.25 7.29 -0.38
CA GLY A 319 37.82 8.07 0.79
C GLY A 319 38.97 8.29 1.79
N ARG A 320 39.06 9.49 2.37
CA ARG A 320 40.00 9.82 3.46
C ARG A 320 39.35 9.54 4.82
N ARG A 321 39.94 8.66 5.66
CA ARG A 321 39.56 8.51 7.09
C ARG A 321 40.56 9.24 7.99
N GLU A 322 40.13 10.27 8.71
CA GLU A 322 40.91 10.84 9.83
C GLU A 322 40.70 9.95 11.07
N GLY A 323 41.69 9.10 11.38
CA GLY A 323 41.62 8.19 12.52
C GLY A 323 41.62 8.91 13.87
N GLY A 324 40.48 8.85 14.58
CA GLY A 324 40.38 9.24 15.98
C GLY A 324 40.97 8.18 16.93
N GLY A 325 42.23 8.38 17.33
CA GLY A 325 42.78 8.11 18.67
C GLY A 325 42.86 6.66 19.20
N GLY A 326 44.09 6.16 19.39
CA GLY A 326 44.33 4.97 20.21
C GLY A 326 45.76 4.48 20.43
N GLY A 327 46.80 5.33 20.52
CA GLY A 327 48.14 4.88 20.99
C GLY A 327 49.31 5.78 20.60
N PRO A 328 50.37 5.90 21.44
CA PRO A 328 51.50 6.79 21.17
C PRO A 328 52.47 6.17 20.17
N GLY A 329 52.29 6.49 18.89
CA GLY A 329 53.26 6.22 17.82
C GLY A 329 52.58 5.98 16.48
N GLY A 330 52.57 7.00 15.61
CA GLY A 330 52.19 6.87 14.20
C GLY A 330 50.84 7.51 13.85
N GLY A 331 50.85 8.79 13.49
CA GLY A 331 49.79 9.38 12.67
C GLY A 331 50.16 9.17 11.21
N GLY A 332 49.48 8.25 10.54
CA GLY A 332 49.54 8.09 9.08
C GLY A 332 48.17 8.40 8.49
N ASN A 333 48.14 9.14 7.38
CA ASN A 333 46.97 9.22 6.53
C ASN A 333 46.89 7.91 5.75
N TRP A 334 45.74 7.23 5.79
CA TRP A 334 45.50 6.01 5.02
C TRP A 334 44.50 6.30 3.90
N VAL A 335 44.80 5.78 2.71
CA VAL A 335 43.92 5.81 1.55
C VAL A 335 43.24 4.44 1.48
N GLN A 336 41.92 4.38 1.57
CA GLN A 336 41.18 3.13 1.54
C GLN A 336 40.47 2.99 0.19
N CYS A 337 40.90 2.01 -0.60
CA CYS A 337 40.16 1.49 -1.74
C CYS A 337 39.07 0.50 -1.24
N ALA A 338 38.00 0.26 -2.01
CA ALA A 338 36.98 -0.74 -1.65
C ALA A 338 37.60 -2.14 -1.50
N GLU A 339 36.99 -3.00 -0.68
CA GLU A 339 37.50 -4.35 -0.43
C GLU A 339 37.54 -5.16 -1.74
N GLY A 340 38.73 -5.64 -2.10
CA GLY A 340 38.98 -6.28 -3.40
C GLY A 340 39.65 -5.38 -4.45
N ALA A 341 39.99 -4.13 -4.11
CA ALA A 341 40.79 -3.27 -4.96
C ALA A 341 42.09 -2.82 -4.27
N ILE A 342 43.20 -2.79 -5.02
CA ILE A 342 44.44 -2.16 -4.57
C ILE A 342 44.57 -0.75 -5.14
N CYS A 343 45.10 0.17 -4.35
CA CYS A 343 45.44 1.50 -4.83
C CYS A 343 46.77 1.40 -5.61
N SER A 344 46.72 1.34 -6.94
CA SER A 344 47.91 1.36 -7.81
C SER A 344 48.42 2.79 -7.95
N GLY A 345 49.55 3.09 -7.33
CA GLY A 345 50.33 4.30 -7.59
C GLY A 345 51.54 3.98 -8.47
N TRP A 346 51.64 4.61 -9.64
CA TRP A 346 52.90 4.61 -10.41
C TRP A 346 53.77 5.79 -9.94
N GLY A 347 54.81 5.52 -9.16
CA GLY A 347 55.78 6.52 -8.73
C GLY A 347 57.00 5.94 -8.01
N ILE A 348 58.19 6.15 -8.57
CA ILE A 348 59.47 5.62 -8.07
C ILE A 348 59.89 6.44 -6.83
N ALA A 349 59.59 5.97 -5.63
CA ALA A 349 60.04 6.58 -4.38
C ALA A 349 61.48 6.20 -4.05
N SER A 350 62.46 6.82 -4.71
CA SER A 350 63.86 6.77 -4.25
C SER A 350 64.52 8.13 -4.04
N THR A 351 63.78 9.22 -4.14
CA THR A 351 64.22 10.57 -3.76
C THR A 351 63.00 11.39 -3.40
N LEU A 352 63.14 12.33 -2.45
CA LEU A 352 62.13 13.26 -1.88
C LEU A 352 61.45 12.62 -0.65
N GLY A 353 61.70 13.02 0.60
CA GLY A 353 61.80 14.37 1.16
C GLY A 353 60.45 14.67 1.82
N GLU A 354 60.42 14.90 3.14
CA GLU A 354 59.21 14.89 3.99
C GLU A 354 58.15 15.97 3.70
N ASP A 355 58.22 16.69 2.58
CA ASP A 355 57.26 17.75 2.24
C ASP A 355 57.04 17.81 0.72
N GLU A 356 55.77 17.91 0.32
CA GLU A 356 55.17 18.23 -0.99
C GLU A 356 54.47 17.08 -1.79
N ASP A 357 53.15 17.27 -1.90
CA ASP A 357 52.13 16.77 -2.84
C ASP A 357 51.91 15.25 -2.99
N PHE A 358 51.01 14.73 -2.16
CA PHE A 358 50.49 13.36 -2.17
C PHE A 358 49.13 13.24 -2.90
N GLU A 359 48.78 14.15 -3.84
CA GLU A 359 47.37 14.28 -4.28
C GLU A 359 46.96 13.56 -5.58
N ASP A 360 47.81 13.22 -6.55
CA ASP A 360 47.27 12.97 -7.91
C ASP A 360 47.54 11.61 -8.60
N ASN A 361 48.17 10.63 -7.96
CA ASN A 361 48.63 9.41 -8.68
C ASN A 361 48.06 8.06 -8.21
N TYR A 362 46.96 8.02 -7.46
CA TYR A 362 46.39 6.75 -6.98
C TYR A 362 45.09 6.39 -7.72
N THR A 363 45.04 5.21 -8.34
CA THR A 363 43.83 4.62 -8.94
C THR A 363 43.57 3.23 -8.36
N CYS A 364 42.32 2.79 -8.23
CA CYS A 364 41.97 1.46 -7.73
C CYS A 364 42.05 0.40 -8.86
N SER A 365 42.61 -0.80 -8.61
CA SER A 365 42.61 -1.97 -9.52
C SER A 365 41.96 -3.19 -8.86
N ILE A 366 41.15 -3.98 -9.58
CA ILE A 366 40.31 -5.09 -9.08
C ILE A 366 41.06 -6.44 -9.12
N PHE A 367 40.82 -7.37 -8.18
CA PHE A 367 41.36 -8.75 -8.24
C PHE A 367 40.63 -9.62 -9.29
N CYS A 368 41.35 -10.56 -9.90
CA CYS A 368 40.82 -11.49 -10.89
C CYS A 368 41.45 -12.88 -10.73
N ALA A 369 40.76 -13.91 -11.23
CA ALA A 369 41.31 -15.25 -11.38
C ALA A 369 41.60 -15.57 -12.87
N GLU A 370 40.77 -15.04 -13.77
CA GLU A 370 40.91 -15.12 -15.22
C GLU A 370 40.48 -13.80 -15.90
N ASP A 371 40.82 -13.63 -17.17
CA ASP A 371 40.64 -12.35 -17.89
C ASP A 371 39.16 -11.89 -17.96
N SER A 372 38.21 -12.83 -17.97
CA SER A 372 36.78 -12.52 -17.98
C SER A 372 36.27 -11.90 -16.68
N ASP A 373 37.05 -11.96 -15.60
CA ASP A 373 36.70 -11.30 -14.34
C ASP A 373 36.99 -9.78 -14.38
N CYS A 374 37.64 -9.30 -15.44
CA CYS A 374 38.06 -7.93 -15.58
C CYS A 374 37.06 -7.08 -16.39
N PRO A 375 36.63 -5.90 -15.87
CA PRO A 375 35.66 -5.07 -16.55
C PRO A 375 36.26 -4.35 -17.76
N GLY A 376 35.57 -4.47 -18.90
CA GLY A 376 35.92 -3.83 -20.17
C GLY A 376 36.79 -4.69 -21.08
N ASP A 377 36.52 -4.62 -22.39
CA ASP A 377 37.10 -5.49 -23.42
C ASP A 377 38.63 -5.42 -23.58
N ASP A 378 39.29 -4.46 -22.93
CA ASP A 378 40.72 -4.16 -23.06
C ASP A 378 41.51 -4.34 -21.74
N SER A 379 41.04 -5.23 -20.85
CA SER A 379 41.73 -5.58 -19.60
C SER A 379 41.98 -7.09 -19.48
N PHE A 380 43.06 -7.47 -18.79
CA PHE A 380 43.45 -8.87 -18.59
C PHE A 380 43.95 -9.12 -17.17
N CYS A 381 43.94 -10.37 -16.74
CA CYS A 381 44.33 -10.79 -15.42
C CYS A 381 45.84 -11.02 -15.34
N GLU A 382 46.55 -10.12 -14.65
CA GLU A 382 48.01 -10.15 -14.50
C GLU A 382 48.42 -10.64 -13.10
N GLU A 383 49.41 -11.53 -13.02
CA GLU A 383 49.98 -11.99 -11.74
C GLU A 383 50.75 -10.85 -11.02
N ILE A 384 50.54 -10.72 -9.72
CA ILE A 384 51.15 -9.71 -8.85
C ILE A 384 52.53 -10.22 -8.39
N PRO A 385 53.63 -9.47 -8.61
CA PRO A 385 54.94 -9.83 -8.08
C PRO A 385 54.96 -9.85 -6.54
N ASP A 386 55.60 -10.87 -5.95
CA ASP A 386 55.67 -11.08 -4.48
C ASP A 386 56.19 -9.87 -3.69
N ASP A 387 56.94 -8.97 -4.34
CA ASP A 387 57.59 -7.81 -3.71
C ASP A 387 56.65 -6.60 -3.53
N ASP A 388 55.47 -6.60 -4.17
CA ASP A 388 54.50 -5.48 -4.19
C ASP A 388 53.33 -5.67 -3.20
N ILE A 389 53.28 -6.79 -2.46
CA ILE A 389 52.22 -7.08 -1.49
C ILE A 389 52.55 -6.44 -0.14
N GLY A 390 52.14 -5.18 0.03
CA GLY A 390 52.27 -4.42 1.28
C GLY A 390 51.26 -4.79 2.38
N CYS A 391 50.89 -6.08 2.52
CA CYS A 391 49.89 -6.54 3.50
C CYS A 391 50.54 -7.48 4.53
N ASP A 392 50.91 -6.96 5.70
CA ASP A 392 51.24 -7.78 6.87
C ASP A 392 49.94 -8.24 7.57
N GLU A 393 49.45 -9.40 7.11
CA GLU A 393 48.39 -10.26 7.65
C GLU A 393 46.97 -9.66 7.90
N PRO A 394 45.89 -10.35 7.47
CA PRO A 394 45.86 -11.69 6.89
C PRO A 394 46.31 -11.68 5.40
N PRO A 395 46.74 -12.84 4.84
CA PRO A 395 47.20 -12.91 3.46
C PRO A 395 46.07 -12.56 2.48
N CYS A 396 46.38 -11.71 1.49
CA CYS A 396 45.50 -11.49 0.34
C CYS A 396 45.24 -12.85 -0.32
N ALA A 397 43.98 -13.23 -0.48
CA ALA A 397 43.63 -14.58 -0.89
C ALA A 397 44.04 -14.90 -2.35
N HIS A 398 44.33 -13.89 -3.19
CA HIS A 398 44.53 -14.06 -4.64
C HIS A 398 45.78 -13.29 -5.12
N GLY A 399 46.60 -13.93 -5.96
CA GLY A 399 47.89 -13.42 -6.46
C GLY A 399 47.84 -12.70 -7.81
N SER A 400 46.67 -12.27 -8.29
CA SER A 400 46.48 -11.65 -9.62
C SER A 400 45.49 -10.47 -9.60
N ARG A 401 45.64 -9.50 -10.52
CA ARG A 401 44.79 -8.29 -10.65
C ARG A 401 44.46 -7.93 -12.10
N CYS A 402 43.37 -7.21 -12.32
CA CYS A 402 43.01 -6.67 -13.62
C CYS A 402 43.94 -5.52 -14.00
N ALA A 403 44.62 -5.68 -15.14
CA ALA A 403 45.49 -4.68 -15.74
C ALA A 403 44.94 -4.26 -17.12
N PRO A 404 45.03 -2.97 -17.49
CA PRO A 404 44.74 -2.54 -18.86
C PRO A 404 45.80 -3.08 -19.83
N ASN A 405 45.41 -3.35 -21.08
CA ASN A 405 46.37 -3.65 -22.16
C ASN A 405 47.40 -2.49 -22.31
N GLN A 406 48.70 -2.80 -22.28
CA GLN A 406 49.78 -1.80 -22.45
C GLN A 406 49.81 -1.15 -23.83
#